data_AF-A0A8H7KTH8-F1
#
_entry.id   AF-A0A8H7KTH8-F1
#
_cell.length_a   1.000
_cell.length_b   1.000
_cell.length_c   1.000
_cell.angle_alpha   90.00
_cell.angle_beta   90.00
_cell.angle_gamma   90.00
#
_symmetry.space_group_name_H-M   'P 1'
#
loop_
_entity.id
_entity.type
_entity.pdbx_description
1 polymer ?
#
loop_
_entity_poly.entity_id
_entity_poly.type
_entity_poly.pdbx_seq_one_letter_code
_entity_poly.pdbx_strand_id
1 'polypeptide(L)'
;MPNKRTAVWQLFDRDGTHFGRNKTHFNAWCHGCLKNWIAGATGDDVMISVEGSQSRRRTEGEMKDRARQVLTPVLGKVNVMKNHAHGCPYLAPVVFGSNLCERVFEQMQMEMQANKENILPSTPVPSPQPSVSSPLKRAQSFATDSSFSSASSGSRGQWTAKQQEEFAIDFCKLLVATDTSWNFANNPQTHRFFAKYRPEAAIPNRRVLSGHILDKISADEEAKITD
;
A
#
# COMPACT_ATOMS: atom_id res chain seq x y z
N MET A 1 20.26 -27.61 9.60
CA MET A 1 19.36 -27.62 8.43
C MET A 1 19.26 -26.20 7.87
N PRO A 2 19.53 -25.97 6.58
CA PRO A 2 19.38 -24.65 5.97
C PRO A 2 17.91 -24.24 6.04
N ASN A 3 17.64 -23.16 6.76
CA ASN A 3 16.31 -22.60 6.90
C ASN A 3 15.84 -22.17 5.51
N LYS A 4 14.85 -22.86 4.92
CA LYS A 4 14.34 -22.58 3.57
C LYS A 4 13.67 -21.20 3.57
N ARG A 5 14.47 -20.15 3.45
CA ARG A 5 13.98 -18.80 3.22
C ARG A 5 13.43 -18.77 1.79
N THR A 6 12.24 -18.19 1.63
CA THR A 6 11.70 -17.93 0.30
C THR A 6 12.64 -17.01 -0.48
N ALA A 7 12.69 -17.15 -1.80
CA ALA A 7 13.62 -16.42 -2.67
C ALA A 7 13.57 -14.89 -2.45
N VAL A 8 12.39 -14.35 -2.13
CA VAL A 8 12.19 -12.91 -1.85
C VAL A 8 13.09 -12.38 -0.72
N TRP A 9 13.41 -13.21 0.28
CA TRP A 9 14.29 -12.78 1.39
C TRP A 9 15.74 -12.57 0.96
N GLN A 10 16.13 -12.93 -0.26
CA GLN A 10 17.45 -12.57 -0.80
C GLN A 10 17.54 -11.07 -1.14
N LEU A 11 16.40 -10.39 -1.31
CA LEU A 11 16.33 -8.95 -1.60
C LEU A 11 16.19 -8.08 -0.35
N PHE A 12 16.04 -8.70 0.83
CA PHE A 12 15.76 -8.01 2.07
C PHE A 12 16.64 -8.50 3.22
N ASP A 13 17.03 -7.56 4.05
CA ASP A 13 17.74 -7.81 5.29
C ASP A 13 16.75 -7.95 6.45
N ARG A 14 17.11 -8.72 7.49
CA ARG A 14 16.32 -8.86 8.71
C ARG A 14 17.22 -8.71 9.93
N ASP A 15 16.71 -8.03 10.96
CA ASP A 15 17.37 -7.86 12.26
C ASP A 15 16.91 -8.90 13.30
N GLY A 16 15.93 -9.74 12.95
CA GLY A 16 15.34 -10.73 13.86
C GLY A 16 14.26 -10.18 14.78
N THR A 17 13.94 -8.88 14.70
CA THR A 17 12.81 -8.28 15.42
C THR A 17 11.53 -8.38 14.59
N HIS A 18 10.38 -8.33 15.26
CA HIS A 18 9.08 -8.46 14.62
C HIS A 18 8.48 -7.09 14.30
N PHE A 19 7.68 -7.04 13.22
CA PHE A 19 7.00 -5.86 12.75
C PHE A 19 5.77 -5.53 13.59
N GLY A 20 5.74 -4.29 14.11
CA GLY A 20 4.62 -3.76 14.90
C GLY A 20 4.33 -4.57 16.16
N ARG A 21 3.09 -4.50 16.65
CA ARG A 21 2.66 -5.18 17.89
C ARG A 21 2.42 -6.68 17.70
N ASN A 22 2.12 -7.12 16.48
CA ASN A 22 1.51 -8.43 16.25
C ASN A 22 2.47 -9.62 16.21
N LYS A 23 3.79 -9.45 16.35
CA LYS A 23 4.79 -10.54 16.43
C LYS A 23 4.68 -11.68 15.38
N THR A 24 3.91 -11.51 14.31
CA THR A 24 3.67 -12.55 13.29
C THR A 24 4.67 -12.53 12.15
N HIS A 25 5.25 -11.36 11.89
CA HIS A 25 6.14 -11.13 10.75
C HIS A 25 7.39 -10.39 11.21
N PHE A 26 8.53 -10.70 10.61
CA PHE A 26 9.78 -10.00 10.87
C PHE A 26 9.80 -8.62 10.21
N ASN A 27 10.61 -7.71 10.75
CA ASN A 27 11.00 -6.51 10.02
C ASN A 27 11.90 -6.89 8.84
N ALA A 28 11.65 -6.27 7.69
CA ALA A 28 12.41 -6.48 6.48
C ALA A 28 12.89 -5.13 5.92
N TRP A 29 14.19 -4.99 5.66
CA TRP A 29 14.74 -3.79 5.02
C TRP A 29 15.18 -4.14 3.61
N CYS A 30 14.64 -3.42 2.63
CA CYS A 30 15.02 -3.59 1.24
C CYS A 30 16.51 -3.28 1.03
N HIS A 31 17.25 -4.22 0.43
CA HIS A 31 18.66 -4.02 0.14
C HIS A 31 18.90 -2.81 -0.79
N GLY A 32 17.99 -2.55 -1.74
CA GLY A 32 17.97 -1.35 -2.59
C GLY A 32 17.97 -0.05 -1.78
N CYS A 33 16.97 0.10 -0.91
CA CYS A 33 16.83 1.27 -0.07
C CYS A 33 18.02 1.45 0.88
N LEU A 34 18.51 0.36 1.48
CA LEU A 34 19.68 0.39 2.36
C LEU A 34 20.92 0.89 1.63
N LYS A 35 21.25 0.31 0.46
CA LYS A 35 22.42 0.73 -0.32
C LYS A 35 22.32 2.19 -0.77
N ASN A 36 21.15 2.61 -1.25
CA ASN A 36 20.94 4.00 -1.66
C ASN A 36 21.18 4.99 -0.50
N TRP A 37 20.64 4.68 0.68
CA TRP A 37 20.86 5.51 1.87
C TRP A 37 22.33 5.54 2.28
N ILE A 38 23.00 4.38 2.31
CA ILE A 38 24.43 4.29 2.67
C ILE A 38 25.29 5.08 1.68
N ALA A 39 24.99 5.00 0.38
CA ALA A 39 25.69 5.76 -0.65
C ALA A 39 25.54 7.28 -0.43
N GLY A 40 24.32 7.76 -0.14
CA GLY A 40 24.08 9.16 0.20
C GLY A 40 24.84 9.61 1.44
N ALA A 41 24.73 8.85 2.54
CA ALA A 41 25.43 9.15 3.80
C ALA A 41 26.95 9.12 3.66
N THR A 42 27.49 8.27 2.77
CA THR A 42 28.93 8.25 2.49
C THR A 42 29.37 9.49 1.72
N GLY A 43 28.53 10.01 0.81
CA GLY A 43 28.78 11.29 0.13
C GLY A 43 28.85 12.46 1.12
N ASP A 44 27.93 12.50 2.07
CA ASP A 44 27.92 13.53 3.12
C ASP A 44 29.17 13.45 4.01
N ASP A 45 29.60 12.24 4.39
CA ASP A 45 30.80 12.02 5.20
C ASP A 45 32.09 12.49 4.50
N VAL A 46 32.16 12.32 3.17
CA VAL A 46 33.28 12.82 2.37
C VAL A 46 33.32 14.33 2.39
N MET A 47 32.16 15.00 2.27
CA MET A 47 32.07 16.46 2.33
C MET A 47 32.50 17.01 3.70
N ILE A 48 32.03 16.40 4.81
CA ILE A 48 32.38 16.83 6.17
C ILE A 48 33.87 16.60 6.48
N SER A 49 34.47 15.55 5.91
CA SER A 49 35.90 15.25 6.09
C SER A 49 36.81 16.32 5.46
N VAL A 50 36.38 16.95 4.36
CA VAL A 50 37.12 18.06 3.71
C VAL A 50 37.14 19.30 4.61
N GLU A 51 36.10 19.52 5.41
CA GLU A 51 36.00 20.62 6.38
C GLU A 51 36.77 20.35 7.69
N GLY A 52 37.61 19.30 7.72
CA GLY A 52 38.54 19.03 8.82
C GLY A 52 37.90 18.59 10.14
N SER A 53 36.60 18.28 10.14
CA SER A 53 35.81 18.13 11.37
C SER A 53 35.44 16.68 11.76
N GLN A 54 35.93 15.64 11.07
CA GLN A 54 35.57 14.25 11.39
C GLN A 54 36.78 13.30 11.46
N SER A 55 37.00 12.69 12.63
CA SER A 55 38.20 11.88 12.91
C SER A 55 38.05 10.37 12.72
N ARG A 56 36.87 9.85 12.38
CA ARG A 56 36.67 8.40 12.21
C ARG A 56 35.70 8.03 11.10
N ARG A 57 36.20 7.32 10.08
CA ARG A 57 35.36 6.65 9.08
C ARG A 57 34.46 5.62 9.77
N ARG A 58 33.16 5.70 9.51
CA ARG A 58 32.17 4.71 10.01
C ARG A 58 32.33 3.40 9.24
N THR A 59 32.14 2.29 9.92
CA THR A 59 32.12 0.97 9.30
C THR A 59 30.81 0.73 8.55
N GLU A 60 30.81 -0.20 7.60
CA GLU A 60 29.59 -0.56 6.85
C GLU A 60 28.46 -1.06 7.77
N GLY A 61 28.81 -1.80 8.84
CA GLY A 61 27.86 -2.27 9.85
C GLY A 61 27.17 -1.12 10.56
N GLU A 62 27.93 -0.13 11.05
CA GLU A 62 27.38 1.07 11.69
C GLU A 62 26.48 1.86 10.74
N MET A 63 26.86 1.97 9.46
CA MET A 63 26.05 2.64 8.45
C MET A 63 24.74 1.90 8.19
N LYS A 64 24.76 0.56 8.12
CA LYS A 64 23.54 -0.25 8.00
C LYS A 64 22.62 -0.09 9.20
N ASP A 65 23.15 -0.11 10.42
CA ASP A 65 22.33 0.04 11.62
C ASP A 65 21.69 1.43 11.71
N ARG A 66 22.42 2.50 11.34
CA ARG A 66 21.83 3.84 11.20
C ARG A 66 20.79 3.89 10.10
N ALA A 67 21.04 3.26 8.95
CA ALA A 67 20.06 3.19 7.87
C ALA A 67 18.77 2.50 8.33
N ARG A 68 18.85 1.42 9.12
CA ARG A 68 17.67 0.73 9.67
C ARG A 68 16.86 1.58 10.63
N GLN A 69 17.48 2.52 11.35
CA GLN A 69 16.79 3.46 12.25
C GLN A 69 16.04 4.55 11.48
N VAL A 70 16.57 4.97 10.32
CA VAL A 70 15.99 6.05 9.50
C VAL A 70 14.95 5.51 8.52
N LEU A 71 15.21 4.36 7.90
CA LEU A 71 14.34 3.75 6.92
C LEU A 71 13.20 2.98 7.59
N THR A 72 11.98 3.24 7.13
CA THR A 72 10.80 2.48 7.58
C THR A 72 10.92 1.01 7.14
N PRO A 73 10.83 0.03 8.05
CA PRO A 73 10.86 -1.37 7.68
C PRO A 73 9.63 -1.73 6.84
N VAL A 74 9.80 -2.70 5.95
CA VAL A 74 8.72 -3.37 5.23
C VAL A 74 8.24 -4.54 6.07
N LEU A 75 6.92 -4.77 6.09
CA LEU A 75 6.34 -5.94 6.74
C LEU A 75 6.85 -7.21 6.05
N GLY A 76 7.48 -8.13 6.79
CA GLY A 76 8.07 -9.39 6.29
C GLY A 76 7.08 -10.45 5.77
N LYS A 77 5.90 -10.03 5.32
CA LYS A 77 4.93 -10.87 4.61
C LYS A 77 5.33 -10.93 3.14
N VAL A 78 5.45 -12.14 2.59
CA VAL A 78 5.95 -12.37 1.22
C VAL A 78 5.29 -11.46 0.17
N ASN A 79 3.96 -11.36 0.15
CA ASN A 79 3.26 -10.50 -0.82
C ASN A 79 3.57 -9.01 -0.66
N VAL A 80 3.80 -8.54 0.56
CA VAL A 80 4.14 -7.12 0.82
C VAL A 80 5.57 -6.84 0.38
N MET A 81 6.49 -7.76 0.68
CA MET A 81 7.87 -7.69 0.18
C MET A 81 7.93 -7.73 -1.35
N LYS A 82 7.12 -8.60 -1.99
CA LYS A 82 6.95 -8.65 -3.45
C LYS A 82 6.54 -7.31 -4.03
N ASN A 83 5.46 -6.74 -3.48
CA ASN A 83 4.93 -5.47 -3.95
C ASN A 83 5.93 -4.33 -3.76
N HIS A 84 6.66 -4.31 -2.63
CA HIS A 84 7.75 -3.36 -2.44
C HIS A 84 8.85 -3.55 -3.47
N ALA A 85 9.31 -4.78 -3.71
CA ALA A 85 10.39 -5.06 -4.65
C ALA A 85 10.04 -4.60 -6.08
N HIS A 86 8.81 -4.85 -6.53
CA HIS A 86 8.34 -4.36 -7.83
C HIS A 86 8.26 -2.83 -7.93
N GLY A 87 7.87 -2.16 -6.84
CA GLY A 87 7.72 -0.70 -6.82
C GLY A 87 8.97 0.06 -6.37
N CYS A 88 10.04 -0.62 -5.97
CA CYS A 88 11.21 0.03 -5.37
C CYS A 88 12.13 0.59 -6.48
N PRO A 89 12.33 1.92 -6.55
CA PRO A 89 13.19 2.52 -7.58
C PRO A 89 14.66 2.10 -7.45
N TYR A 90 15.08 1.71 -6.25
CA TYR A 90 16.48 1.35 -5.94
C TYR A 90 16.80 -0.14 -6.12
N LEU A 91 15.79 -0.97 -6.39
CA LEU A 91 15.97 -2.38 -6.77
C LEU A 91 15.97 -2.59 -8.29
N ALA A 92 15.88 -1.51 -9.07
CA ALA A 92 15.94 -1.59 -10.52
C ALA A 92 17.21 -2.34 -10.98
N PRO A 93 17.14 -3.14 -12.06
CA PRO A 93 18.22 -4.01 -12.52
C PRO A 93 19.58 -3.32 -12.70
N VAL A 94 19.55 -2.02 -12.97
CA VAL A 94 20.73 -1.16 -13.16
C VAL A 94 21.59 -1.07 -11.89
N VAL A 95 21.00 -1.14 -10.69
CA VAL A 95 21.70 -0.86 -9.42
C VAL A 95 22.13 -2.13 -8.68
N PHE A 96 21.40 -3.24 -8.85
CA PHE A 96 21.63 -4.46 -8.06
C PHE A 96 22.40 -5.58 -8.77
N GLY A 97 22.92 -5.30 -9.97
CA GLY A 97 23.42 -6.33 -10.89
C GLY A 97 22.23 -7.04 -11.53
N SER A 98 22.15 -6.94 -12.86
CA SER A 98 21.02 -7.35 -13.70
C SER A 98 20.42 -8.71 -13.33
N ASN A 99 21.25 -9.66 -12.89
CA ASN A 99 20.85 -11.06 -12.85
C ASN A 99 20.21 -11.53 -11.53
N LEU A 100 20.35 -10.80 -10.41
CA LEU A 100 19.81 -11.29 -9.12
C LEU A 100 18.33 -10.95 -9.01
N CYS A 101 17.98 -9.70 -9.32
CA CYS A 101 16.61 -9.23 -9.26
C CYS A 101 15.73 -10.03 -10.23
N GLU A 102 16.21 -10.19 -11.47
CA GLU A 102 15.53 -10.94 -12.53
C GLU A 102 15.35 -12.42 -12.17
N ARG A 103 16.40 -13.12 -11.72
CA ARG A 103 16.29 -14.53 -11.29
C ARG A 103 15.34 -14.72 -10.11
N VAL A 104 15.37 -13.81 -9.14
CA VAL A 104 14.45 -13.87 -8.01
C VAL A 104 13.01 -13.63 -8.48
N PHE A 105 12.78 -12.68 -9.40
CA PHE A 105 11.46 -12.47 -10.00
C PHE A 105 10.98 -13.65 -10.84
N GLU A 106 11.82 -14.23 -11.69
CA GLU A 106 11.51 -15.43 -12.47
C GLU A 106 11.16 -16.61 -11.57
N GLN A 107 11.97 -16.87 -10.55
CA GLN A 107 11.68 -17.92 -9.57
C GLN A 107 10.34 -17.66 -8.86
N MET A 108 10.05 -16.41 -8.53
CA MET A 108 8.80 -16.03 -7.87
C MET A 108 7.59 -16.13 -8.81
N GLN A 109 7.78 -15.98 -10.12
CA GLN A 109 6.76 -16.18 -11.14
C GLN A 109 6.49 -17.68 -11.34
N MET A 110 7.54 -18.51 -11.41
CA MET A 110 7.41 -19.98 -11.48
C MET A 110 6.70 -20.54 -10.24
N GLU A 111 7.05 -20.08 -9.03
CA GLU A 111 6.36 -20.48 -7.79
C GLU A 111 4.86 -20.08 -7.80
N MET A 112 4.51 -18.94 -8.40
CA MET A 112 3.11 -18.52 -8.54
C MET A 112 2.33 -19.40 -9.54
N GLN A 113 2.98 -19.89 -10.59
CA GLN A 113 2.36 -20.78 -11.57
C GLN A 113 2.19 -22.20 -11.01
N ALA A 114 3.21 -22.74 -10.34
CA ALA A 114 3.16 -24.08 -9.74
C ALA A 114 2.04 -24.22 -8.69
N ASN A 115 1.68 -23.14 -7.98
CA ASN A 115 0.59 -23.18 -7.01
C ASN A 115 -0.81 -23.18 -7.65
N LYS A 116 -0.94 -22.76 -8.92
CA LYS A 116 -2.24 -22.82 -9.62
C LYS A 116 -2.60 -24.22 -10.08
N GLU A 117 -1.61 -25.07 -10.34
CA GLU A 117 -1.81 -26.43 -10.87
C GLU A 117 -2.19 -27.46 -9.80
N ASN A 118 -2.04 -27.14 -8.51
CA ASN A 118 -2.47 -28.00 -7.40
C ASN A 118 -3.92 -27.79 -6.96
N ILE A 119 -4.69 -26.95 -7.66
CA ILE A 119 -6.14 -26.91 -7.50
C ILE A 119 -6.69 -28.05 -8.34
N LEU A 120 -6.70 -29.26 -7.75
CA LEU A 120 -7.49 -30.36 -8.28
C LEU A 120 -8.91 -29.86 -8.56
N PRO A 121 -9.53 -30.20 -9.69
CA PRO A 121 -10.92 -29.90 -9.94
C PRO A 121 -11.72 -30.50 -8.77
N SER A 122 -12.33 -29.63 -7.97
CA SER A 122 -13.18 -30.03 -6.86
C SER A 122 -14.21 -31.01 -7.41
N THR A 123 -14.05 -32.29 -7.08
CA THR A 123 -15.07 -33.31 -7.27
C THR A 123 -16.37 -32.76 -6.67
N PRO A 124 -17.50 -32.81 -7.39
CA PRO A 124 -18.78 -32.33 -6.87
C PRO A 124 -19.10 -33.09 -5.59
N VAL A 125 -19.10 -32.37 -4.47
CA VAL A 125 -19.52 -32.91 -3.17
C VAL A 125 -21.02 -33.22 -3.27
N PRO A 126 -21.47 -34.45 -2.98
CA PRO A 126 -22.88 -34.77 -2.93
C PRO A 126 -23.55 -33.95 -1.83
N SER A 127 -24.63 -33.24 -2.18
CA SER A 127 -25.47 -32.46 -1.26
C SER A 127 -25.89 -33.29 -0.04
N PRO A 128 -25.54 -32.87 1.19
CA PRO A 128 -26.19 -33.37 2.39
C PRO A 128 -27.53 -32.64 2.59
N GLN A 129 -28.53 -33.43 2.96
CA GLN A 129 -29.91 -33.06 3.26
C GLN A 129 -30.07 -31.94 4.30
N PRO A 130 -31.25 -31.29 4.36
CA PRO A 130 -31.54 -30.20 5.28
C PRO A 130 -31.69 -30.70 6.72
N SER A 131 -30.69 -30.46 7.57
CA SER A 131 -30.82 -30.62 9.02
C SER A 131 -30.96 -29.25 9.70
N VAL A 132 -32.19 -28.97 10.14
CA VAL A 132 -32.60 -28.20 11.32
C VAL A 132 -31.59 -27.22 11.96
N SER A 133 -31.91 -25.95 11.79
CA SER A 133 -31.80 -24.83 12.74
C SER A 133 -30.67 -24.87 13.78
N SER A 134 -29.59 -24.15 13.50
CA SER A 134 -28.71 -23.58 14.52
C SER A 134 -28.75 -22.05 14.42
N PRO A 135 -28.97 -21.31 15.52
CA PRO A 135 -29.07 -19.86 15.49
C PRO A 135 -27.68 -19.26 15.26
N LEU A 136 -27.49 -18.71 14.06
CA LEU A 136 -26.34 -17.90 13.71
C LEU A 136 -26.29 -16.69 14.64
N LYS A 137 -25.36 -16.71 15.59
CA LYS A 137 -24.94 -15.52 16.34
C LYS A 137 -24.39 -14.52 15.33
N ARG A 138 -25.27 -13.58 14.97
CA ARG A 138 -24.99 -12.36 14.21
C ARG A 138 -23.80 -11.66 14.85
N ALA A 139 -22.63 -11.77 14.22
CA ALA A 139 -21.47 -10.97 14.58
C ALA A 139 -21.84 -9.50 14.32
N GLN A 140 -21.98 -8.73 15.41
CA GLN A 140 -22.09 -7.29 15.34
C GLN A 140 -20.80 -6.77 14.70
N SER A 141 -20.90 -6.34 13.45
CA SER A 141 -19.92 -5.50 12.80
C SER A 141 -19.83 -4.21 13.61
N PHE A 142 -18.79 -4.11 14.44
CA PHE A 142 -18.40 -2.87 15.09
C PHE A 142 -18.15 -1.84 13.98
N ALA A 143 -19.05 -0.86 13.88
CA ALA A 143 -18.78 0.38 13.19
C ALA A 143 -17.48 0.93 13.77
N THR A 144 -16.43 0.94 12.95
CA THR A 144 -15.16 1.55 13.31
C THR A 144 -15.40 3.05 13.22
N ASP A 145 -15.83 3.60 14.34
CA ASP A 145 -15.91 5.04 14.56
C ASP A 145 -14.49 5.58 14.42
N SER A 146 -14.20 6.12 13.22
CA SER A 146 -12.92 6.75 12.91
C SER A 146 -12.92 8.14 13.53
N SER A 147 -12.90 8.17 14.86
CA SER A 147 -12.61 9.36 15.64
C SER A 147 -11.13 9.70 15.51
N PHE A 148 -10.76 10.28 14.37
CA PHE A 148 -9.53 11.06 14.27
C PHE A 148 -9.76 12.39 14.98
N SER A 149 -9.36 12.46 16.24
CA SER A 149 -9.17 13.71 16.97
C SER A 149 -8.12 14.55 16.22
N SER A 150 -8.59 15.40 15.30
CA SER A 150 -7.79 16.48 14.76
C SER A 150 -7.95 17.69 15.67
N ALA A 151 -6.82 18.12 16.20
CA ALA A 151 -6.71 19.28 17.06
C ALA A 151 -7.34 20.53 16.41
N SER A 152 -8.03 21.26 17.25
CA SER A 152 -8.60 22.59 17.05
C SER A 152 -7.64 23.56 16.35
N SER A 153 -7.97 23.97 15.13
CA SER A 153 -7.45 25.20 14.54
C SER A 153 -8.42 25.79 13.52
N GLY A 154 -9.31 26.66 14.02
CA GLY A 154 -10.17 27.56 13.23
C GLY A 154 -11.34 26.87 12.52
N SER A 155 -12.55 27.41 12.68
CA SER A 155 -13.73 27.04 11.90
C SER A 155 -13.56 27.41 10.42
N ARG A 156 -12.71 26.68 9.69
CA ARG A 156 -12.69 26.73 8.23
C ARG A 156 -14.02 26.16 7.76
N GLY A 157 -14.80 26.99 7.07
CA GLY A 157 -16.21 26.74 6.77
C GLY A 157 -16.42 25.36 6.17
N GLN A 158 -17.08 24.47 6.93
CA GLN A 158 -17.53 23.19 6.40
C GLN A 158 -18.49 23.45 5.25
N TRP A 159 -18.35 22.69 4.17
CA TRP A 159 -19.31 22.73 3.08
C TRP A 159 -20.70 22.38 3.57
N THR A 160 -21.69 23.09 3.01
CA THR A 160 -23.09 22.71 3.17
C THR A 160 -23.33 21.34 2.53
N ALA A 161 -24.35 20.61 3.00
CA ALA A 161 -24.71 19.31 2.42
C ALA A 161 -24.93 19.37 0.90
N LYS A 162 -25.52 20.48 0.42
CA LYS A 162 -25.75 20.73 -1.00
C LYS A 162 -24.45 20.85 -1.79
N GLN A 163 -23.49 21.66 -1.31
CA GLN A 163 -22.18 21.81 -1.95
C GLN A 163 -21.40 20.49 -1.98
N GLN A 164 -21.51 19.71 -0.91
CA GLN A 164 -20.86 18.41 -0.82
C GLN A 164 -21.46 17.38 -1.80
N GLU A 165 -22.78 17.44 -2.03
CA GLU A 165 -23.45 16.63 -3.04
C GLU A 165 -23.07 17.06 -4.46
N GLU A 166 -23.11 18.36 -4.75
CA GLU A 166 -22.70 18.93 -6.05
C GLU A 166 -21.26 18.51 -6.39
N PHE A 167 -20.33 18.64 -5.43
CA PHE A 167 -18.97 18.18 -5.60
C PHE A 167 -18.87 16.68 -5.86
N ALA A 168 -19.65 15.85 -5.15
CA ALA A 168 -19.60 14.40 -5.34
C ALA A 168 -20.04 13.99 -6.75
N ILE A 169 -21.04 14.69 -7.29
CA ILE A 169 -21.51 14.53 -8.67
C ILE A 169 -20.43 14.97 -9.67
N ASP A 170 -19.87 16.16 -9.51
CA ASP A 170 -18.84 16.69 -10.41
C ASP A 170 -17.56 15.86 -10.38
N PHE A 171 -17.17 15.38 -9.20
CA PHE A 171 -16.04 14.49 -9.04
C PHE A 171 -16.29 13.14 -9.75
N CYS A 172 -17.49 12.59 -9.65
CA CYS A 172 -17.87 11.38 -10.40
C CYS A 172 -17.76 11.59 -11.92
N LYS A 173 -18.33 12.70 -12.43
CA LYS A 173 -18.25 13.07 -13.85
C LYS A 173 -16.81 13.23 -14.33
N LEU A 174 -15.95 13.85 -13.51
CA LEU A 174 -14.52 14.01 -13.82
C LEU A 174 -13.82 12.65 -13.97
N LEU A 175 -14.10 11.70 -13.07
CA LEU A 175 -13.51 10.35 -13.17
C LEU A 175 -13.94 9.65 -14.45
N VAL A 176 -15.23 9.71 -14.80
CA VAL A 176 -15.75 9.11 -16.04
C VAL A 176 -15.15 9.79 -17.28
N ALA A 177 -15.13 11.12 -17.32
CA ALA A 177 -14.63 11.88 -18.47
C ALA A 177 -13.13 11.67 -18.73
N THR A 178 -12.37 11.29 -17.71
CA THR A 178 -10.93 11.05 -17.80
C THR A 178 -10.57 9.56 -17.85
N ASP A 179 -11.56 8.67 -17.92
CA ASP A 179 -11.39 7.21 -17.78
C ASP A 179 -10.54 6.82 -16.55
N THR A 180 -10.71 7.56 -15.45
CA THR A 180 -9.96 7.33 -14.22
C THR A 180 -10.63 6.24 -13.39
N SER A 181 -9.84 5.27 -12.93
CA SER A 181 -10.33 4.20 -12.05
C SER A 181 -11.02 4.73 -10.78
N TRP A 182 -12.16 4.15 -10.42
CA TRP A 182 -12.86 4.43 -9.14
C TRP A 182 -11.98 4.24 -7.89
N ASN A 183 -10.93 3.41 -7.98
CA ASN A 183 -9.96 3.25 -6.89
C ASN A 183 -9.19 4.53 -6.56
N PHE A 184 -9.13 5.48 -7.50
CA PHE A 184 -8.51 6.79 -7.30
C PHE A 184 -9.13 7.54 -6.12
N ALA A 185 -10.45 7.43 -5.93
CA ALA A 185 -11.17 8.07 -4.82
C ALA A 185 -10.73 7.54 -3.44
N ASN A 186 -10.29 6.28 -3.35
CA ASN A 186 -9.83 5.66 -2.10
C ASN A 186 -8.30 5.72 -1.93
N ASN A 187 -7.56 6.35 -2.84
CA ASN A 187 -6.11 6.46 -2.74
C ASN A 187 -5.74 7.47 -1.65
N PRO A 188 -4.90 7.10 -0.66
CA PRO A 188 -4.48 8.02 0.41
C PRO A 188 -3.82 9.30 -0.10
N GLN A 189 -3.13 9.26 -1.26
CA GLN A 189 -2.51 10.45 -1.84
C GLN A 189 -3.56 11.43 -2.38
N THR A 190 -4.67 10.93 -2.93
CA THR A 190 -5.83 11.77 -3.33
C THR A 190 -6.38 12.50 -2.12
N HIS A 191 -6.58 11.80 -1.01
CA HIS A 191 -7.04 12.45 0.24
C HIS A 191 -6.07 13.52 0.73
N ARG A 192 -4.75 13.28 0.67
CA ARG A 192 -3.75 14.29 1.03
C ARG A 192 -3.77 15.50 0.11
N PHE A 193 -3.97 15.28 -1.19
CA PHE A 193 -4.08 16.35 -2.17
C PHE A 193 -5.27 17.25 -1.87
N PHE A 194 -6.46 16.68 -1.70
CA PHE A 194 -7.66 17.46 -1.38
C PHE A 194 -7.55 18.13 -0.01
N ALA A 195 -7.06 17.43 1.02
CA ALA A 195 -6.83 18.04 2.33
C ALA A 195 -5.89 19.27 2.27
N LYS A 196 -4.93 19.28 1.32
CA LYS A 196 -4.01 20.41 1.13
C LYS A 196 -4.65 21.59 0.38
N TYR A 197 -5.40 21.34 -0.69
CA TYR A 197 -5.87 22.39 -1.60
C TYR A 197 -7.35 22.78 -1.40
N ARG A 198 -8.16 21.88 -0.84
CA ARG A 198 -9.59 22.00 -0.56
C ARG A 198 -9.96 21.21 0.71
N PRO A 199 -9.50 21.63 1.90
CA PRO A 199 -9.74 20.91 3.15
C PRO A 199 -11.22 20.81 3.54
N GLU A 200 -12.08 21.66 2.97
CA GLU A 200 -13.52 21.68 3.20
C GLU A 200 -14.26 20.55 2.46
N ALA A 201 -13.62 19.96 1.43
CA ALA A 201 -14.22 18.95 0.57
C ALA A 201 -13.94 17.53 1.06
N ALA A 202 -14.98 16.78 1.42
CA ALA A 202 -14.85 15.36 1.70
C ALA A 202 -14.90 14.56 0.40
N ILE A 203 -13.87 13.74 0.13
CA ILE A 203 -13.88 12.85 -1.04
C ILE A 203 -14.84 11.68 -0.76
N PRO A 204 -15.84 11.44 -1.62
CA PRO A 204 -16.74 10.30 -1.46
C PRO A 204 -16.00 8.98 -1.69
N ASN A 205 -16.41 7.93 -0.97
CA ASN A 205 -15.86 6.58 -1.16
C ASN A 205 -16.19 6.06 -2.56
N ARG A 206 -15.31 5.24 -3.16
CA ARG A 206 -15.55 4.60 -4.45
C ARG A 206 -16.92 3.93 -4.58
N ARG A 207 -17.44 3.30 -3.51
CA ARG A 207 -18.74 2.60 -3.52
C ARG A 207 -19.93 3.56 -3.61
N VAL A 208 -19.76 4.78 -3.10
CA VAL A 208 -20.77 5.84 -3.16
C VAL A 208 -20.80 6.42 -4.58
N LEU A 209 -19.62 6.69 -5.14
CA LEU A 209 -19.47 7.18 -6.52
C LEU A 209 -20.02 6.19 -7.55
N SER A 210 -19.61 4.92 -7.48
CA SER A 210 -20.03 3.88 -8.43
C SER A 210 -21.42 3.29 -8.14
N GLY A 211 -22.16 3.85 -7.20
CA GLY A 211 -23.51 3.41 -6.83
C GLY A 211 -24.50 4.53 -7.12
N HIS A 212 -25.23 4.96 -6.09
CA HIS A 212 -26.34 5.92 -6.24
C HIS A 212 -25.97 7.24 -6.93
N ILE A 213 -24.71 7.71 -6.84
CA ILE A 213 -24.31 8.94 -7.54
C ILE A 213 -24.26 8.69 -9.05
N LEU A 214 -23.65 7.59 -9.49
CA LEU A 214 -23.60 7.22 -10.90
C LEU A 214 -25.00 6.91 -11.44
N ASP A 215 -25.85 6.24 -10.64
CA ASP A 215 -27.24 5.96 -11.00
C ASP A 215 -28.02 7.27 -11.21
N LYS A 216 -27.86 8.24 -10.30
CA LYS A 216 -28.48 9.56 -10.41
C LYS A 216 -28.03 10.31 -11.67
N ILE A 217 -26.73 10.32 -11.95
CA ILE A 217 -26.19 10.95 -13.17
C ILE A 217 -26.74 10.27 -14.42
N SER A 218 -26.82 8.93 -14.44
CA SER A 218 -27.31 8.18 -15.60
C SER A 218 -28.78 8.48 -15.87
N ALA A 219 -29.62 8.50 -14.83
CA ALA A 219 -31.03 8.85 -14.94
C ALA A 219 -31.24 10.29 -15.43
N ASP A 220 -30.43 11.25 -14.95
CA ASP A 220 -30.49 12.64 -15.39
C ASP A 220 -30.11 12.80 -16.87
N GLU A 221 -29.16 12.00 -17.39
CA GLU A 221 -28.78 12.03 -18.80
C GLU A 221 -29.80 11.30 -19.69
N GLU A 222 -30.39 10.19 -19.23
CA GLU A 222 -31.47 9.50 -19.93
C GLU A 222 -32.69 10.41 -20.13
N ALA A 223 -33.07 11.17 -19.09
CA ALA A 223 -34.18 12.12 -19.16
C ALA A 223 -33.94 13.23 -20.21
N LYS A 224 -32.70 13.69 -20.38
CA LYS A 224 -32.34 14.71 -21.39
C LYS A 224 -32.37 14.20 -22.82
N ILE A 225 -32.25 12.88 -23.02
CA ILE A 225 -32.30 12.28 -24.35
C ILE A 225 -33.76 12.09 -24.80
N THR A 226 -34.69 11.93 -23.85
CA THR A 226 -36.10 11.69 -24.13
C THR A 226 -36.94 12.95 -24.36
N ASP A 227 -36.44 14.13 -23.98
CA ASP A 227 -37.06 15.45 -24.24
C ASP A 227 -36.55 16.08 -25.54
#